data_AF-A0A7W9PVS2-F1
#
_entry.id   AF-A0A7W9PVS2-F1
#
_cell.length_a   1.000
_cell.length_b   1.000
_cell.length_c   1.000
_cell.angle_alpha   90.00
_cell.angle_beta   90.00
_cell.angle_gamma   90.00
#
_symmetry.space_group_name_H-M   'P 1'
#
loop_
_entity.id
_entity.type
_entity.pdbx_description
1 polymer ?
#
loop_
_entity_poly.entity_id
_entity_poly.type
_entity_poly.pdbx_seq_one_letter_code
_entity_poly.pdbx_strand_id
1 'polypeptide(L)'
;MAQAVHPNVAGSLFATDGKPRPLQTALMALTLALGLLSFITSFFHGLHLLTAWSGLVGLAVGIYGQWISVTTRERFGLILGLGASGVGFMIGMAHGGLFGGLLG
;
A
#
# COMPACT_ATOMS: atom_id res chain seq x y z
N MET A 1 33.99 -28.40 -12.37
CA MET A 1 32.56 -28.15 -12.64
C MET A 1 32.32 -26.67 -12.48
N ALA A 2 32.27 -25.91 -13.59
CA ALA A 2 32.00 -24.48 -13.57
C ALA A 2 30.49 -24.28 -13.67
N GLN A 3 29.80 -24.16 -12.54
CA GLN A 3 28.44 -23.63 -12.54
C GLN A 3 28.52 -22.15 -12.89
N ALA A 4 28.10 -21.80 -14.10
CA ALA A 4 27.82 -20.42 -14.46
C ALA A 4 26.72 -19.92 -13.51
N VAL A 5 27.05 -18.93 -12.69
CA VAL A 5 26.06 -18.16 -11.93
C VAL A 5 25.22 -17.45 -12.97
N HIS A 6 24.04 -18.01 -13.29
CA HIS A 6 23.01 -17.24 -13.97
C HIS A 6 22.74 -16.04 -13.07
N PRO A 7 22.88 -14.79 -13.55
CA PRO A 7 22.41 -13.65 -12.79
C PRO A 7 20.93 -13.89 -12.57
N ASN A 8 20.57 -14.20 -11.32
CA ASN A 8 19.19 -14.28 -10.89
C ASN A 8 18.73 -12.82 -10.81
N VAL A 9 18.51 -12.20 -11.97
CA VAL A 9 17.76 -10.97 -12.06
C VAL A 9 16.40 -11.38 -11.55
N ALA A 10 16.15 -11.15 -10.26
CA ALA A 10 14.83 -11.28 -9.66
C ALA A 10 13.86 -10.73 -10.70
N GLY A 11 12.97 -11.58 -11.22
CA GLY A 11 12.14 -11.23 -12.37
C GLY A 11 11.59 -9.83 -12.19
N SER A 12 11.74 -8.99 -13.22
CA SER A 12 11.48 -7.54 -13.23
C SER A 12 10.42 -7.11 -12.19
N LEU A 13 10.64 -6.02 -11.45
CA LEU A 13 9.69 -5.51 -10.45
C LEU A 13 8.27 -5.30 -11.02
N PHE A 14 8.16 -5.16 -12.34
CA PHE A 14 6.91 -5.00 -13.07
C PHE A 14 6.53 -6.24 -13.91
N ALA A 15 7.10 -7.40 -13.60
CA ALA A 15 6.79 -8.65 -14.28
C ALA A 15 5.30 -8.97 -14.14
N THR A 16 4.69 -9.31 -15.28
CA THR A 16 3.29 -9.67 -15.45
C THR A 16 3.20 -11.06 -16.11
N ASP A 17 2.15 -11.81 -15.79
CA ASP A 17 1.87 -13.14 -16.37
C ASP A 17 1.05 -13.05 -17.68
N GLY A 18 0.74 -11.82 -18.14
CA GLY A 18 -0.03 -11.58 -19.37
C GLY A 18 -1.52 -11.93 -19.27
N LYS A 19 -2.01 -12.39 -18.12
CA LYS A 19 -3.42 -12.74 -17.91
C LYS A 19 -4.18 -11.56 -17.32
N PRO A 20 -5.47 -11.37 -17.67
CA PRO A 20 -6.29 -10.36 -17.02
C PRO A 20 -6.50 -10.74 -15.54
N ARG A 21 -6.08 -9.85 -14.65
CA ARG A 21 -6.18 -9.98 -13.18
C ARG A 21 -6.94 -8.79 -12.58
N PRO A 22 -8.25 -8.64 -12.89
CA PRO A 22 -9.00 -7.42 -12.57
C PRO A 22 -9.05 -7.15 -11.07
N LEU A 23 -9.26 -8.18 -10.23
CA LEU A 23 -9.33 -8.03 -8.79
C LEU A 23 -7.99 -7.58 -8.17
N GLN A 24 -6.90 -8.28 -8.47
CA GLN A 24 -5.58 -7.95 -7.91
C GLN A 24 -5.09 -6.58 -8.39
N THR A 25 -5.32 -6.26 -9.66
CA THR A 25 -5.02 -4.93 -10.22
C THR A 25 -5.83 -3.84 -9.53
N ALA A 26 -7.12 -4.07 -9.28
CA ALA A 26 -7.97 -3.13 -8.56
C ALA A 26 -7.54 -2.94 -7.10
N LEU A 27 -7.21 -4.01 -6.38
CA LEU A 27 -6.71 -3.91 -4.99
C LEU A 27 -5.37 -3.19 -4.92
N MET A 28 -4.46 -3.45 -5.85
CA MET A 28 -3.19 -2.73 -5.97
C MET A 28 -3.43 -1.24 -6.21
N ALA A 29 -4.28 -0.89 -7.17
CA ALA A 29 -4.60 0.51 -7.47
C ALA A 29 -5.30 1.21 -6.30
N LEU A 30 -6.24 0.53 -5.64
CA LEU A 30 -6.94 1.05 -4.47
C LEU A 30 -5.99 1.29 -3.29
N THR A 31 -5.09 0.35 -3.03
CA THR A 31 -4.08 0.48 -1.96
C THR A 31 -3.12 1.64 -2.25
N LEU A 32 -2.67 1.79 -3.50
CA LEU A 32 -1.85 2.92 -3.90
C LEU A 32 -2.59 4.25 -3.75
N ALA A 33 -3.84 4.33 -4.18
CA ALA A 33 -4.65 5.54 -4.06
C ALA A 33 -4.88 5.92 -2.59
N LEU A 34 -5.23 4.95 -1.74
CA LEU A 34 -5.41 5.17 -0.30
C LEU A 34 -4.10 5.53 0.41
N GLY A 35 -2.99 4.89 0.02
CA GLY A 35 -1.66 5.20 0.54
C GLY A 35 -1.22 6.61 0.18
N LEU A 36 -1.36 7.02 -1.08
CA LEU A 36 -1.07 8.37 -1.53
C LEU A 36 -1.98 9.41 -0.86
N LEU A 37 -3.28 9.11 -0.75
CA LEU A 37 -4.24 9.98 -0.06
C LEU A 37 -3.83 10.17 1.41
N SER A 38 -3.55 9.08 2.12
CA SER A 38 -3.13 9.13 3.52
C SER A 38 -1.80 9.89 3.67
N PHE A 39 -0.81 9.57 2.84
CA PHE A 39 0.49 10.24 2.88
C PHE A 39 0.40 11.75 2.61
N ILE A 40 -0.31 12.16 1.57
CA ILE A 40 -0.44 13.59 1.22
C ILE A 40 -1.26 14.33 2.27
N THR A 41 -2.36 13.76 2.75
CA THR A 41 -3.21 14.41 3.76
C THR A 41 -2.50 14.55 5.11
N SER A 42 -1.50 13.70 5.40
CA SER A 42 -0.74 13.75 6.65
C SER A 42 0.01 15.07 6.88
N PHE A 43 0.29 15.83 5.81
CA PHE A 43 0.92 17.15 5.90
C PHE A 43 -0.06 18.27 6.33
N PHE A 44 -1.35 17.98 6.46
CA PHE A 44 -2.38 18.97 6.80
C PHE A 44 -2.93 18.73 8.20
N HIS A 45 -2.76 19.73 9.07
CA HIS A 45 -3.18 19.68 10.48
C HIS A 45 -4.69 19.53 10.72
N GLY A 46 -5.52 19.72 9.69
CA GLY A 46 -6.98 19.57 9.79
C GLY A 46 -7.52 18.23 9.32
N LEU A 47 -6.69 17.40 8.68
CA LEU A 47 -7.15 16.21 7.96
C LEU A 47 -6.80 14.89 8.65
N HIS A 48 -6.33 14.93 9.90
CA HIS A 48 -5.84 13.77 10.62
C HIS A 48 -6.83 12.60 10.69
N LEU A 49 -8.13 12.89 10.81
CA LEU A 49 -9.17 11.86 10.78
C LEU A 49 -9.20 11.14 9.42
N LEU A 50 -9.21 11.90 8.33
CA LEU A 50 -9.15 11.35 6.96
C LEU A 50 -7.84 10.60 6.74
N THR A 51 -6.72 11.17 7.17
CA THR A 51 -5.38 10.57 7.09
C THR A 51 -5.33 9.22 7.80
N ALA A 52 -5.83 9.15 9.04
CA ALA A 52 -5.84 7.93 9.83
C ALA A 52 -6.75 6.87 9.21
N TRP A 53 -7.99 7.22 8.82
CA TRP A 53 -8.91 6.25 8.22
C TRP A 53 -8.45 5.76 6.85
N SER A 54 -8.00 6.66 5.96
CA SER A 54 -7.46 6.26 4.66
C SER A 54 -6.20 5.39 4.80
N GLY A 55 -5.34 5.70 5.78
CA GLY A 55 -4.17 4.89 6.11
C GLY A 55 -4.56 3.51 6.64
N LEU A 56 -5.52 3.43 7.56
CA LEU A 56 -5.99 2.17 8.14
C LEU A 56 -6.66 1.27 7.10
N VAL A 57 -7.57 1.82 6.29
CA VAL A 57 -8.24 1.08 5.22
C VAL A 57 -7.21 0.65 4.16
N GLY A 58 -6.26 1.52 3.81
CA GLY A 58 -5.17 1.20 2.89
C GLY A 58 -4.28 0.06 3.42
N LEU A 59 -3.97 0.04 4.71
CA LEU A 59 -3.26 -1.06 5.35
C LEU A 59 -4.04 -2.37 5.27
N ALA A 60 -5.34 -2.35 5.62
CA ALA A 60 -6.18 -3.54 5.58
C ALA A 60 -6.31 -4.12 4.16
N VAL A 61 -6.65 -3.27 3.18
CA VAL A 61 -6.78 -3.65 1.77
C VAL A 61 -5.44 -4.12 1.21
N GLY A 62 -4.35 -3.43 1.53
CA GLY A 62 -3.02 -3.75 1.04
C GLY A 62 -2.51 -5.10 1.55
N ILE A 63 -2.71 -5.41 2.84
CA ILE A 63 -2.33 -6.70 3.43
C ILE A 63 -3.09 -7.83 2.77
N TYR A 64 -4.41 -7.67 2.59
CA TYR A 64 -5.22 -8.64 1.87
C TYR A 64 -4.78 -8.80 0.40
N GLY A 65 -4.48 -7.68 -0.26
CA GLY A 65 -3.95 -7.67 -1.62
C GLY A 65 -2.64 -8.46 -1.74
N GLN A 66 -1.74 -8.36 -0.76
CA GLN A 66 -0.47 -9.11 -0.77
C GLN A 66 -0.71 -10.62 -0.77
N TRP A 67 -1.68 -11.10 0.02
CA TRP A 67 -1.98 -12.53 0.13
C TRP A 67 -2.53 -13.13 -1.16
N ILE A 68 -3.33 -12.39 -1.93
CA ILE A 68 -3.95 -12.91 -3.15
C ILE A 68 -3.15 -12.59 -4.43
N SER A 69 -2.11 -11.76 -4.33
CA SER A 69 -1.32 -11.31 -5.49
C SER A 69 -0.42 -12.41 -6.03
N VAL A 70 -0.48 -12.58 -7.34
CA VAL A 70 0.25 -13.63 -8.06
C VAL A 70 1.51 -13.07 -8.70
N THR A 71 1.46 -11.83 -9.18
CA THR A 71 2.57 -11.22 -9.94
C THR A 71 3.45 -10.33 -9.06
N THR A 72 4.72 -10.18 -9.47
CA THR A 72 5.65 -9.25 -8.82
C THR A 72 5.17 -7.81 -8.93
N ARG A 73 4.60 -7.41 -10.07
CA ARG A 73 4.05 -6.07 -10.29
C ARG A 73 2.99 -5.69 -9.27
N GLU A 74 2.01 -6.56 -9.05
CA GLU A 74 0.92 -6.31 -8.09
C GLU A 74 1.47 -6.17 -6.67
N ARG A 75 2.34 -7.11 -6.27
CA ARG A 75 2.97 -7.10 -4.95
C ARG A 75 3.79 -5.83 -4.73
N PHE A 76 4.57 -5.42 -5.73
CA PHE A 76 5.39 -4.22 -5.64
C PHE A 76 4.52 -2.97 -5.44
N GLY A 77 3.48 -2.79 -6.25
CA GLY A 77 2.55 -1.66 -6.10
C GLY A 77 1.85 -1.66 -4.74
N LEU A 78 1.44 -2.84 -4.26
CA LEU A 78 0.83 -2.99 -2.93
C LEU A 78 1.82 -2.65 -1.81
N ILE A 79 3.11 -3.02 -1.88
CA ILE A 79 4.12 -2.67 -0.87
C ILE A 79 4.27 -1.14 -0.81
N LEU A 80 4.36 -0.47 -1.96
CA LEU A 80 4.46 0.99 -2.00
C LEU A 80 3.22 1.66 -1.37
N GLY A 81 2.03 1.18 -1.71
CA GLY A 81 0.79 1.68 -1.13
C GLY A 81 0.72 1.45 0.38
N LEU A 82 1.10 0.25 0.85
CA LEU A 82 1.18 -0.09 2.26
C LEU A 82 2.15 0.81 3.02
N GLY A 83 3.33 1.09 2.45
CA GLY A 83 4.31 2.00 3.05
C GLY A 83 3.74 3.41 3.21
N ALA A 84 3.13 3.95 2.16
CA ALA A 84 2.51 5.27 2.18
C ALA A 84 1.32 5.34 3.17
N SER A 85 0.46 4.31 3.18
CA SER A 85 -0.63 4.16 4.15
C SER A 85 -0.13 4.08 5.59
N GLY A 86 0.96 3.35 5.84
CA GLY A 86 1.54 3.21 7.18
C GLY A 86 2.10 4.53 7.71
N VAL A 87 2.82 5.27 6.88
CA VAL A 87 3.34 6.61 7.26
C VAL A 87 2.19 7.56 7.57
N GLY A 88 1.21 7.67 6.66
CA GLY A 88 0.06 8.54 6.88
C GLY A 88 -0.75 8.14 8.10
N PHE A 89 -1.02 6.84 8.30
CA PHE A 89 -1.72 6.32 9.47
C PHE A 89 -1.03 6.70 10.78
N MET A 90 0.29 6.47 10.89
CA MET A 90 1.05 6.79 12.10
C MET A 90 1.01 8.29 12.41
N ILE A 91 1.15 9.15 11.40
CA ILE A 91 1.04 10.60 11.56
C ILE A 91 -0.38 11.01 11.95
N GLY A 92 -1.41 10.49 11.29
CA GLY A 92 -2.81 10.77 11.61
C GLY A 92 -3.16 10.34 13.04
N MET A 93 -2.65 9.19 13.47
CA MET A 93 -2.81 8.71 14.84
C MET A 93 -2.16 9.66 15.87
N ALA A 94 -0.96 10.18 15.57
CA ALA A 94 -0.25 11.09 16.46
C ALA A 94 -0.95 12.45 16.68
N HIS A 95 -1.83 12.87 15.77
CA HIS A 95 -2.46 14.19 15.80
C HIS A 95 -3.95 14.19 16.21
N GLY A 96 -4.50 13.06 16.65
CA GLY A 96 -5.91 13.00 17.08
C GLY A 96 -6.55 11.61 17.02
N GLY A 97 -5.82 10.61 16.53
CA GLY A 97 -6.33 9.24 16.48
C GLY A 97 -7.47 9.04 15.47
N LEU A 98 -8.07 7.86 15.49
CA LEU A 98 -9.17 7.45 14.60
C LEU A 98 -10.49 8.20 14.82
N PHE A 99 -10.59 9.00 15.87
CA PHE A 99 -11.81 9.70 16.23
C PHE A 99 -11.64 11.21 16.35
N GLY A 100 -10.42 11.74 16.17
CA GLY A 100 -10.18 13.19 16.20
C GLY A 100 -10.65 13.88 17.49
N GLY A 101 -10.71 13.15 18.60
CA GLY A 101 -11.27 13.63 19.87
C GLY A 101 -12.80 13.60 20.00
N LEU A 102 -13.58 13.09 19.04
CA LEU A 102 -15.06 13.01 19.13
C LEU A 102 -15.59 12.06 20.23
N LEU A 103 -14.77 11.12 20.69
CA LEU A 103 -15.14 10.16 21.74
C LEU A 103 -14.59 10.53 23.12
N GLY A 104 -14.06 11.75 23.28
CA GLY A 104 -13.49 12.29 24.52
C GLY A 104 -14.25 13.49 25.05
#